data_AF-A0A1G1HJR6-F1
#
_entry.id   AF-A0A1G1HJR6-F1
#
_cell.length_a   1.000
_cell.length_b   1.000
_cell.length_c   1.000
_cell.angle_alpha   90.00
_cell.angle_beta   90.00
_cell.angle_gamma   90.00
#
_symmetry.space_group_name_H-M   'P 1'
#
loop_
_entity.id
_entity.type
_entity.pdbx_description
1 polymer ?
#
loop_
_entity_poly.entity_id
_entity_poly.type
_entity_poly.pdbx_seq_one_letter_code
_entity_poly.pdbx_strand_id
1 'polypeptide(L)'
;MGKHEKLLLKILSGTSDANIQFEDLCSLLKHFGFDMRIKGSHHMFRKEAVIEKINLQREGNRAKPYQVKQVRNVIVKYKLGGTVDV
;
A
#
# COMPACT_ATOMS: atom_id res chain seq x y z
N MET A 1 11.32 -1.86 -15.59
CA MET A 1 10.33 -1.88 -14.50
C MET A 1 10.14 -0.49 -13.90
N GLY A 2 8.90 -0.04 -13.80
CA GLY A 2 8.53 1.26 -13.21
C GLY A 2 8.73 1.29 -11.69
N LYS A 3 8.73 2.50 -11.08
CA LYS A 3 8.86 2.67 -9.63
C LYS A 3 7.79 1.88 -8.85
N HIS A 4 6.53 1.96 -9.28
CA HIS A 4 5.41 1.26 -8.64
C HIS A 4 5.48 -0.26 -8.77
N GLU A 5 5.95 -0.75 -9.92
CA GLU A 5 6.12 -2.19 -10.17
C GLU A 5 7.20 -2.80 -9.25
N LYS A 6 8.36 -2.15 -9.14
CA LYS A 6 9.42 -2.56 -8.21
C LYS A 6 8.93 -2.58 -6.75
N LEU A 7 8.18 -1.56 -6.37
CA LEU A 7 7.60 -1.46 -5.02
C LEU A 7 6.53 -2.54 -4.77
N LEU A 8 5.67 -2.81 -5.75
CA LEU A 8 4.65 -3.85 -5.69
C LEU A 8 5.28 -5.22 -5.46
N LEU A 9 6.30 -5.59 -6.25
CA LEU A 9 7.05 -6.83 -6.06
C LEU A 9 7.68 -6.93 -4.67
N LYS A 10 8.27 -5.83 -4.19
CA LYS A 10 8.85 -5.75 -2.85
C LYS A 10 7.80 -5.99 -1.76
N ILE A 11 6.62 -5.39 -1.88
CA ILE A 11 5.50 -5.59 -0.94
C ILE A 11 5.00 -7.04 -1.03
N LEU A 12 4.75 -7.56 -2.23
CA LEU A 12 4.23 -8.92 -2.44
C LEU A 12 5.16 -10.01 -1.91
N SER A 13 6.48 -9.81 -2.00
CA SER A 13 7.47 -10.74 -1.43
C SER A 13 7.29 -10.97 0.08
N GLY A 14 6.74 -9.99 0.81
CA GLY A 14 6.51 -10.08 2.25
C GLY A 14 7.75 -10.06 3.14
N THR A 15 8.95 -10.00 2.55
CA THR A 15 10.24 -10.01 3.29
C THR A 15 10.70 -8.60 3.67
N SER A 16 10.02 -7.58 3.15
CA SER A 16 10.44 -6.19 3.23
C SER A 16 9.47 -5.27 3.98
N ASP A 17 8.53 -5.84 4.76
CA ASP A 17 7.47 -5.07 5.43
C ASP A 17 8.02 -3.93 6.31
N ALA A 18 9.21 -4.10 6.93
CA ALA A 18 9.86 -3.07 7.75
C ALA A 18 10.70 -2.03 6.96
N ASN A 19 10.77 -2.15 5.63
CA ASN A 19 11.62 -1.34 4.77
C ASN A 19 10.86 -0.73 3.58
N ILE A 20 9.67 -0.21 3.85
CA ILE A 20 8.84 0.53 2.90
C ILE A 20 8.69 1.98 3.37
N GLN A 21 9.02 2.93 2.50
CA GLN A 21 8.80 4.35 2.79
C GLN A 21 7.31 4.65 2.80
N PHE A 22 6.86 5.48 3.74
CA PHE A 22 5.45 5.80 3.92
C PHE A 22 4.86 6.46 2.66
N GLU A 23 5.56 7.44 2.10
CA GLU A 23 5.12 8.17 0.90
C GLU A 23 5.05 7.26 -0.34
N ASP A 24 5.94 6.29 -0.44
CA ASP A 24 5.92 5.31 -1.53
C ASP A 24 4.68 4.40 -1.43
N LEU A 25 4.33 3.94 -0.23
CA LEU A 25 3.12 3.14 0.00
C LEU A 25 1.84 3.96 -0.31
N CYS A 26 1.78 5.21 0.14
CA CYS A 26 0.68 6.13 -0.16
C CYS A 26 0.56 6.39 -1.68
N SER A 27 1.69 6.59 -2.36
CA SER A 27 1.74 6.81 -3.80
C SER A 27 1.27 5.58 -4.59
N LEU A 28 1.63 4.38 -4.14
CA LEU A 28 1.14 3.13 -4.75
C LEU A 28 -0.38 2.97 -4.61
N LEU A 29 -0.94 3.25 -3.43
CA LEU A 29 -2.40 3.18 -3.22
C LEU A 29 -3.15 4.18 -4.11
N LYS A 30 -2.62 5.41 -4.26
CA LYS A 30 -3.17 6.39 -5.21
C LYS A 30 -3.07 5.90 -6.66
N HIS A 31 -1.95 5.26 -7.04
CA HIS A 31 -1.79 4.66 -8.37
C HIS A 31 -2.82 3.56 -8.65
N PHE A 32 -3.20 2.78 -7.64
CA PHE A 32 -4.32 1.83 -7.73
C PHE A 32 -5.70 2.51 -7.71
N GLY A 33 -5.78 3.84 -7.68
CA GLY A 33 -7.03 4.59 -7.69
C GLY A 33 -7.77 4.58 -6.36
N PHE A 34 -7.06 4.52 -5.23
CA PHE A 34 -7.65 4.83 -3.93
C PHE A 34 -7.69 6.34 -3.70
N ASP A 35 -8.81 6.82 -3.19
CA ASP A 35 -8.97 8.16 -2.64
C ASP A 35 -8.36 8.24 -1.25
N MET A 36 -7.62 9.32 -0.99
CA MET A 36 -6.97 9.55 0.29
C MET A 36 -7.64 10.72 1.03
N ARG A 37 -7.99 10.50 2.30
CA ARG A 37 -8.42 11.55 3.23
C ARG A 37 -7.52 11.55 4.47
N ILE A 38 -7.10 12.73 4.90
CA ILE A 38 -6.21 12.89 6.06
C ILE A 38 -7.01 13.44 7.24
N LYS A 39 -6.84 12.84 8.43
CA LYS A 39 -7.36 13.36 9.71
C LYS A 39 -6.27 13.24 10.77
N GLY A 40 -5.67 14.36 11.16
CA GLY A 40 -4.48 14.35 12.01
C GLY A 40 -3.33 13.60 11.33
N SER A 41 -2.70 12.64 12.00
CA SER A 41 -1.63 11.81 11.43
C SER A 41 -2.13 10.60 10.63
N HIS A 42 -3.45 10.35 10.62
CA HIS A 42 -4.05 9.20 9.95
C HIS A 42 -4.38 9.50 8.48
N HIS A 43 -3.90 8.65 7.59
CA HIS A 43 -4.13 8.69 6.16
C HIS A 43 -5.08 7.54 5.79
N MET A 44 -6.33 7.87 5.55
CA MET A 44 -7.39 6.90 5.24
C MET A 44 -7.53 6.76 3.74
N PHE A 45 -7.52 5.53 3.24
CA PHE A 45 -7.69 5.19 1.83
C PHE A 45 -8.97 4.40 1.61
N ARG A 46 -9.71 4.77 0.56
CA ARG A 46 -10.93 4.09 0.10
C ARG A 46 -10.90 3.94 -1.42
N LYS A 47 -11.45 2.86 -1.93
CA LYS A 47 -11.62 2.62 -3.36
C LYS A 47 -12.96 1.92 -3.58
N GLU A 48 -13.68 2.31 -4.62
CA GLU A 48 -14.88 1.59 -5.06
C GLU A 48 -14.55 0.11 -5.32
N ALA A 49 -15.46 -0.79 -4.95
CA ALA A 49 -15.27 -2.25 -4.98
C ALA A 49 -14.17 -2.83 -4.05
N VAL A 50 -13.55 -2.02 -3.18
CA VAL A 50 -12.69 -2.49 -2.08
C VAL A 50 -13.37 -2.22 -0.74
N ILE A 51 -13.81 -3.29 -0.07
CA ILE A 51 -14.57 -3.20 1.19
C ILE A 51 -13.66 -2.67 2.33
N GLU A 52 -12.41 -3.13 2.36
CA GLU A 52 -11.43 -2.81 3.39
C GLU A 52 -11.08 -1.32 3.39
N LYS A 53 -11.16 -0.71 4.57
CA LYS A 53 -10.60 0.61 4.81
C LYS A 53 -9.13 0.45 5.17
N ILE A 54 -8.25 1.04 4.38
CA ILE A 54 -6.83 1.15 4.76
C ILE A 54 -6.66 2.44 5.56
N ASN A 55 -6.00 2.36 6.72
CA ASN A 55 -5.67 3.52 7.53
C ASN A 55 -4.18 3.48 7.88
N LEU A 56 -3.40 4.35 7.28
CA LEU A 56 -1.95 4.40 7.43
C LEU A 56 -1.54 5.51 8.40
N GLN A 57 -0.44 5.28 9.12
CA GLN A 57 0.20 6.26 9.97
C GLN A 57 1.71 6.06 9.85
N ARG A 58 2.45 7.13 9.55
CA ARG A 58 3.90 7.06 9.45
C ARG A 58 4.57 6.77 10.79
N GLU A 59 5.69 6.08 10.75
CA GLU A 59 6.68 5.96 11.82
C GLU A 59 8.00 6.52 11.28
N GLY A 60 8.30 7.78 11.64
CA GLY A 60 9.35 8.54 10.96
C GLY A 60 9.03 8.71 9.46
N ASN A 61 9.94 8.26 8.61
CA ASN A 61 9.76 8.23 7.15
C ASN A 61 9.14 6.91 6.62
N ARG A 62 9.03 5.88 7.45
CA ARG A 62 8.58 4.54 7.04
C ARG A 62 7.11 4.27 7.35
N ALA A 63 6.54 3.34 6.59
CA ALA A 63 5.29 2.71 6.98
C ALA A 63 5.54 1.68 8.08
N LYS A 64 4.58 1.51 8.99
CA LYS A 64 4.68 0.46 10.02
C LYS A 64 4.58 -0.92 9.36
N PRO A 65 5.38 -1.93 9.76
CA PRO A 65 5.41 -3.23 9.09
C PRO A 65 4.02 -3.90 8.98
N TYR A 66 3.22 -3.82 10.04
CA TYR A 66 1.87 -4.40 10.02
C TYR A 66 0.94 -3.68 9.02
N GLN A 67 1.15 -2.38 8.77
CA GLN A 67 0.37 -1.64 7.78
C GLN A 67 0.75 -2.05 6.36
N VAL A 68 2.04 -2.32 6.12
CA VAL A 68 2.49 -2.89 4.84
C VAL A 68 1.86 -4.27 4.62
N LYS A 69 1.85 -5.13 5.65
CA LYS A 69 1.18 -6.44 5.59
C LYS A 69 -0.33 -6.30 5.31
N GLN A 70 -1.01 -5.34 5.94
CA GLN A 70 -2.42 -5.06 5.67
C GLN A 70 -2.65 -4.64 4.22
N VAL A 71 -1.82 -3.74 3.69
CA VAL A 71 -1.90 -3.32 2.28
C VAL A 71 -1.64 -4.50 1.35
N ARG A 72 -0.61 -5.32 1.62
CA ARG A 72 -0.34 -6.55 0.86
C ARG A 72 -1.56 -7.46 0.78
N ASN A 73 -2.24 -7.69 1.91
CA ASN A 73 -3.42 -8.55 1.95
C ASN A 73 -4.56 -8.00 1.07
N VAL A 74 -4.77 -6.67 1.06
CA VAL A 74 -5.74 -6.03 0.17
C VAL A 74 -5.33 -6.18 -1.29
N ILE A 75 -4.05 -5.97 -1.62
CA ILE A 75 -3.51 -6.14 -2.97
C ILE A 75 -3.79 -7.55 -3.49
N VAL A 76 -3.47 -8.58 -2.71
CA VAL A 76 -3.69 -9.98 -3.08
C VAL A 76 -5.17 -10.29 -3.22
N LYS A 77 -6.00 -9.88 -2.25
CA LYS A 77 -7.43 -10.16 -2.24
C LYS A 77 -8.16 -9.59 -3.47
N TYR A 78 -7.81 -8.38 -3.89
CA TYR A 78 -8.45 -7.69 -5.01
C TYR A 78 -7.63 -7.73 -6.31
N LYS A 79 -6.54 -8.51 -6.34
CA LYS A 79 -5.63 -8.63 -7.50
C LYS A 79 -5.20 -7.26 -8.05
N LEU A 80 -4.85 -6.34 -7.15
CA LEU A 80 -4.41 -4.99 -7.51
C LEU A 80 -2.99 -5.05 -8.08
N GLY A 81 -2.77 -4.39 -9.22
CA GLY A 81 -1.48 -4.44 -9.93
C GLY A 81 -1.50 -5.20 -11.26
N GLY A 82 -2.61 -5.85 -11.60
CA GLY A 82 -2.76 -6.58 -12.87
C GLY A 82 -2.01 -7.90 -12.89
N THR A 83 -1.74 -8.43 -14.09
CA THR A 83 -0.89 -9.61 -14.31
C THR A 83 0.57 -9.22 -14.14
N VAL A 84 0.98 -8.99 -12.89
CA VAL A 84 2.40 -9.11 -12.55
C VAL A 84 2.60 -10.58 -12.27
N ASP A 85 3.16 -11.29 -13.24
CA ASP A 85 3.63 -12.65 -13.03
C ASP A 85 4.75 -12.58 -11.99
N VAL A 86 4.48 -13.07 -10.79
CA VAL A 86 5.42 -13.13 -9.65
C VAL A 86 5.98 -14.53 -9.55
#